data_AF-A0A7W1CIN4-F1
#
_entry.id   AF-A0A7W1CIN4-F1
#
_cell.length_a   1.000
_cell.length_b   1.000
_cell.length_c   1.000
_cell.angle_alpha   90.00
_cell.angle_beta   90.00
_cell.angle_gamma   90.00
#
_symmetry.space_group_name_H-M   'P 1'
#
loop_
_entity.id
_entity.type
_entity.pdbx_description
1 polymer ?
#
loop_
_entity_poly.entity_id
_entity_poly.type
_entity_poly.pdbx_seq_one_letter_code
_entity_poly.pdbx_strand_id
1 'polypeptide(L)'
;MNKIILIVGVFTGILMLIFNGYISYEYVEGFSNSIKEKNDKLSDIAQFNTYLSQLKDAETGQRGYVITGNKSYLEPYEQGVKYVNSLNSQAFLEKYENQLELTEEIQELKKLAHMKIEKLNSVINTYNNLGFETSQKEILNNDGKNVMDRIRLVIDRISGVKQNDIKKDDEKSIQHLKKIVSMIFVINLVYLILISICLTFFTEI
;
A
#
# COMPACT_ATOMS: atom_id res chain seq x y z
N MET A 1 -29.85 52.19 -16.59
CA MET A 1 -28.45 51.81 -16.33
C MET A 1 -28.32 50.72 -15.27
N ASN A 2 -28.94 50.87 -14.09
CA ASN A 2 -28.82 49.91 -12.96
C ASN A 2 -29.21 48.45 -13.26
N LYS A 3 -30.21 48.20 -14.12
CA LYS A 3 -30.61 46.83 -14.52
C LYS A 3 -29.52 46.10 -15.31
N ILE A 4 -28.74 46.81 -16.13
CA ILE A 4 -27.68 46.20 -16.95
C ILE A 4 -26.53 45.73 -16.05
N ILE A 5 -26.13 46.53 -15.06
CA ILE A 5 -25.08 46.20 -14.09
C ILE A 5 -25.47 44.96 -13.28
N LEU A 6 -26.73 44.88 -12.84
CA LEU A 6 -27.22 43.73 -12.09
C LEU A 6 -27.20 42.45 -12.93
N ILE A 7 -27.61 42.53 -14.20
CA ILE A 7 -27.53 41.40 -15.15
C ILE A 7 -26.08 40.97 -15.39
N VAL A 8 -25.15 41.92 -15.58
CA VAL A 8 -23.72 41.62 -15.78
C VAL A 8 -23.09 41.01 -14.52
N GLY A 9 -23.41 41.53 -13.34
CA GLY A 9 -22.95 40.97 -12.06
C GLY A 9 -23.44 39.53 -11.84
N VAL A 10 -24.72 39.28 -12.10
CA VAL A 10 -25.29 37.91 -12.03
C VAL A 10 -24.62 36.98 -13.04
N PHE A 11 -24.46 37.43 -14.29
CA PHE A 11 -23.86 36.61 -15.35
C PHE A 11 -22.40 36.26 -15.04
N THR A 12 -21.60 37.24 -14.61
CA THR A 12 -20.20 36.99 -14.20
C THR A 12 -20.11 36.10 -12.97
N GLY A 13 -21.04 36.20 -12.02
CA GLY A 13 -21.11 35.34 -10.84
C GLY A 13 -21.40 33.88 -11.21
N ILE A 14 -22.34 33.66 -12.15
CA ILE A 14 -22.63 32.33 -12.68
C ILE A 14 -21.40 31.73 -13.37
N LEU A 15 -20.72 32.50 -14.23
CA LEU A 15 -19.48 32.05 -14.88
C LEU A 15 -18.40 31.68 -13.86
N MET A 16 -18.27 32.47 -12.80
CA MET A 16 -17.32 32.20 -11.72
C MET A 16 -17.68 30.94 -10.93
N LEU A 17 -18.96 30.67 -10.68
CA LEU A 17 -19.40 29.42 -10.05
C LEU A 17 -19.09 28.21 -10.92
N ILE A 18 -19.35 28.29 -12.23
CA ILE A 18 -19.01 27.22 -13.18
C ILE A 18 -17.50 26.98 -13.19
N PHE A 19 -16.69 28.04 -13.21
CA PHE A 19 -15.23 27.95 -13.19
C PHE A 19 -14.71 27.29 -11.90
N ASN A 20 -15.21 27.71 -10.72
CA ASN A 20 -14.86 27.08 -9.44
C ASN A 20 -15.30 25.61 -9.41
N GLY A 21 -16.50 25.29 -9.93
CA GLY A 21 -17.00 23.93 -10.02
C GLY A 21 -16.11 23.04 -10.90
N TYR A 22 -15.66 23.54 -12.05
CA TYR A 22 -14.74 22.84 -12.93
C TYR A 22 -13.39 22.57 -12.25
N ILE A 23 -12.77 23.59 -11.63
CA ILE A 23 -11.53 23.42 -10.85
C ILE A 23 -11.73 22.39 -9.73
N SER A 24 -12.85 22.48 -9.01
CA SER A 24 -13.16 21.56 -7.92
C SER A 24 -13.32 20.12 -8.42
N TYR A 25 -13.93 19.92 -9.58
CA TYR A 25 -14.13 18.59 -10.16
C TYR A 25 -12.81 17.94 -10.55
N GLU A 26 -11.98 18.64 -11.34
CA GLU A 26 -10.65 18.18 -11.76
C GLU A 26 -9.79 17.79 -10.55
N TYR A 27 -9.91 18.58 -9.48
CA TYR A 27 -9.18 18.35 -8.24
C TYR A 27 -9.64 17.09 -7.48
N VAL A 28 -10.96 16.92 -7.35
CA VAL A 28 -11.54 15.75 -6.68
C VAL A 28 -11.17 14.47 -7.43
N GLU A 29 -11.14 14.50 -8.76
CA GLU A 29 -10.72 13.36 -9.57
C GLU A 29 -9.23 13.02 -9.36
N GLY A 30 -8.34 14.02 -9.38
CA GLY A 30 -6.93 13.84 -9.06
C GLY A 30 -6.70 13.28 -7.65
N PHE A 31 -7.42 13.79 -6.66
CA PHE A 31 -7.37 13.29 -5.29
C PHE A 31 -7.86 11.84 -5.17
N SER A 32 -8.96 11.51 -5.85
CA SER A 32 -9.50 10.14 -5.89
C SER A 32 -8.47 9.14 -6.43
N ASN A 33 -7.73 9.51 -7.48
CA ASN A 33 -6.66 8.68 -8.03
C ASN A 33 -5.50 8.49 -7.04
N SER A 34 -5.08 9.54 -6.33
CA SER A 34 -4.06 9.42 -5.27
C SER A 34 -4.48 8.50 -4.12
N ILE A 35 -5.75 8.55 -3.72
CA ILE A 35 -6.30 7.65 -2.71
C ILE A 35 -6.30 6.20 -3.20
N LYS A 36 -6.63 5.96 -4.47
CA LYS A 36 -6.57 4.63 -5.07
C LYS A 36 -5.14 4.09 -5.07
N GLU A 37 -4.17 4.88 -5.52
CA GLU A 37 -2.75 4.48 -5.52
C GLU A 37 -2.24 4.18 -4.11
N LYS A 38 -2.64 4.98 -3.12
CA LYS A 38 -2.33 4.72 -1.70
C LYS A 38 -2.92 3.39 -1.22
N ASN A 39 -4.17 3.11 -1.56
CA ASN A 39 -4.81 1.84 -1.20
C ASN A 39 -4.12 0.64 -1.86
N ASP A 40 -3.66 0.78 -3.11
CA ASP A 40 -2.89 -0.26 -3.79
C ASP A 40 -1.56 -0.52 -3.05
N LYS A 41 -0.85 0.54 -2.61
CA LYS A 41 0.37 0.40 -1.80
C LYS A 41 0.11 -0.26 -0.44
N LEU A 42 -1.00 0.07 0.22
CA LEU A 42 -1.42 -0.56 1.49
C LEU A 42 -1.82 -2.03 1.29
N SER A 43 -2.49 -2.35 0.19
CA SER A 43 -2.83 -3.72 -0.19
C SER A 43 -1.57 -4.56 -0.39
N ASP A 44 -0.52 -4.00 -1.00
CA ASP A 44 0.75 -4.70 -1.15
C ASP A 44 1.41 -5.00 0.21
N ILE A 45 1.43 -4.04 1.13
CA ILE A 45 1.93 -4.25 2.50
C ILE A 45 1.13 -5.38 3.17
N ALA A 46 -0.21 -5.38 3.04
CA ALA A 46 -1.06 -6.43 3.60
C ALA A 46 -0.76 -7.80 2.98
N GLN A 47 -0.46 -7.86 1.68
CA GLN A 47 -0.11 -9.09 0.98
C GLN A 47 1.23 -9.67 1.49
N PHE A 48 2.26 -8.85 1.69
CA PHE A 48 3.52 -9.31 2.29
C PHE A 48 3.34 -9.74 3.76
N ASN A 49 2.48 -9.07 4.53
CA ASN A 49 2.13 -9.53 5.89
C ASN A 49 1.39 -10.86 5.88
N THR A 50 0.52 -11.09 4.89
CA THR A 50 -0.15 -12.38 4.69
C THR A 50 0.86 -13.47 4.31
N TYR A 51 1.82 -13.17 3.44
CA TYR A 51 2.95 -14.06 3.12
C TYR A 51 3.69 -14.51 4.37
N LEU A 52 4.03 -13.56 5.25
CA LEU A 52 4.66 -13.84 6.54
C LEU A 52 3.79 -14.74 7.42
N SER A 53 2.48 -14.46 7.49
CA SER A 53 1.53 -15.25 8.27
C SER A 53 1.46 -16.69 7.77
N GLN A 54 1.35 -16.88 6.47
CA GLN A 54 1.26 -18.21 5.85
C GLN A 54 2.52 -19.06 6.11
N LEU A 55 3.70 -18.45 6.14
CA LEU A 55 4.92 -19.14 6.56
C LEU A 55 4.92 -19.51 8.05
N LYS A 56 4.34 -18.68 8.93
CA LYS A 56 4.18 -18.99 10.36
C LYS A 56 3.18 -20.13 10.56
N ASP A 57 2.06 -20.09 9.85
CA ASP A 57 1.04 -21.13 9.91
C ASP A 57 1.61 -22.46 9.43
N ALA A 58 2.43 -22.44 8.37
CA ALA A 58 3.13 -23.62 7.90
C ALA A 58 4.13 -24.18 8.91
N GLU A 59 4.93 -23.33 9.56
CA GLU A 59 5.82 -23.77 10.64
C GLU A 59 5.04 -24.32 11.84
N THR A 60 3.92 -23.70 12.19
CA THR A 60 3.07 -24.12 13.30
C THR A 60 2.43 -25.48 13.02
N GLY A 61 1.89 -25.69 11.82
CA GLY A 61 1.35 -26.96 11.38
C GLY A 61 2.40 -28.07 11.36
N GLN A 62 3.59 -27.79 10.80
CA GLN A 62 4.72 -28.72 10.82
C GLN A 62 5.07 -29.15 12.24
N ARG A 63 5.19 -28.20 13.18
CA ARG A 63 5.50 -28.51 14.59
C ARG A 63 4.39 -29.32 15.26
N GLY A 64 3.13 -28.97 15.00
CA GLY A 64 1.97 -29.73 15.48
C GLY A 64 2.00 -31.19 15.00
N TYR A 65 2.34 -31.41 13.73
CA TYR A 65 2.51 -32.76 13.18
C TYR A 65 3.63 -33.53 13.87
N VAL A 66 4.80 -32.91 14.05
CA VAL A 66 5.93 -33.58 14.72
C VAL A 66 5.62 -33.91 16.17
N ILE A 67 4.92 -33.03 16.89
CA ILE A 67 4.58 -33.24 18.31
C ILE A 67 3.52 -34.34 18.48
N THR A 68 2.52 -34.38 17.59
CA THR A 68 1.32 -35.21 17.80
C THR A 68 1.27 -36.47 16.92
N GLY A 69 2.02 -36.50 15.82
CA GLY A 69 1.90 -37.48 14.75
C GLY A 69 0.61 -37.40 13.94
N ASN A 70 -0.30 -36.47 14.24
CA ASN A 70 -1.57 -36.35 13.54
C ASN A 70 -1.42 -35.52 12.26
N LYS A 71 -1.66 -36.17 11.11
CA LYS A 71 -1.56 -35.56 9.78
C LYS A 71 -2.49 -34.36 9.58
N SER A 72 -3.57 -34.20 10.35
CA SER A 72 -4.43 -33.01 10.24
C SER A 72 -3.68 -31.71 10.51
N TYR A 73 -2.60 -31.74 11.29
CA TYR A 73 -1.74 -30.57 11.51
C TYR A 73 -0.92 -30.17 10.28
N LEU A 74 -0.83 -31.02 9.23
CA LEU A 74 -0.15 -30.65 7.98
C LEU A 74 -0.99 -29.78 7.07
N GLU A 75 -2.30 -29.63 7.31
CA GLU A 75 -3.16 -28.77 6.49
C GLU A 75 -2.67 -27.30 6.43
N PRO A 76 -2.36 -26.62 7.57
CA PRO A 76 -1.75 -25.29 7.54
C PRO A 76 -0.39 -25.23 6.81
N TYR A 77 0.39 -26.31 6.86
CA TYR A 77 1.65 -26.41 6.11
C TYR A 77 1.42 -26.43 4.60
N GLU A 78 0.54 -27.30 4.13
CA GLU A 78 0.24 -27.43 2.70
C GLU A 78 -0.37 -26.14 2.14
N GLN A 79 -1.31 -25.53 2.86
CA GLN A 79 -1.94 -24.27 2.47
C GLN A 79 -0.92 -23.11 2.43
N GLY A 80 -0.09 -22.98 3.46
CA GLY A 80 0.92 -21.93 3.53
C GLY A 80 1.97 -22.04 2.42
N VAL A 81 2.47 -23.25 2.16
CA VAL A 81 3.42 -23.51 1.06
C VAL A 81 2.80 -23.18 -0.29
N LYS A 82 1.54 -23.58 -0.52
CA LYS A 82 0.83 -23.29 -1.77
C LYS A 82 0.67 -21.79 -1.99
N TYR A 83 0.29 -21.04 -0.95
CA TYR A 83 0.14 -19.58 -1.02
C TYR A 83 1.48 -18.88 -1.30
N VAL A 84 2.53 -19.26 -0.59
CA VAL A 84 3.86 -18.67 -0.79
C VAL A 84 4.40 -18.95 -2.20
N ASN A 85 4.21 -20.17 -2.70
CA ASN A 85 4.64 -20.54 -4.05
C ASN A 85 3.85 -19.80 -5.14
N SER A 86 2.56 -19.53 -4.94
CA SER A 86 1.78 -18.75 -5.91
C SER A 86 2.24 -17.29 -5.99
N LEU A 87 2.63 -16.69 -4.86
CA LEU A 87 3.22 -15.35 -4.85
C LEU A 87 4.68 -15.30 -5.32
N ASN A 88 5.42 -16.40 -5.23
CA ASN A 88 6.77 -16.49 -5.80
C ASN A 88 6.76 -16.73 -7.33
N SER A 89 5.59 -16.78 -7.96
CA SER A 89 5.44 -16.89 -9.42
C SER A 89 5.95 -15.64 -10.14
N GLN A 90 6.28 -15.79 -11.42
CA GLN A 90 6.90 -14.75 -12.23
C GLN A 90 6.02 -13.49 -12.37
N ALA A 91 4.70 -13.66 -12.41
CA ALA A 91 3.74 -12.57 -12.52
C ALA A 91 3.78 -11.59 -11.32
N PHE A 92 4.17 -12.05 -10.13
CA PHE A 92 4.30 -11.17 -8.97
C PHE A 92 5.55 -10.28 -9.05
N LEU A 93 6.63 -10.77 -9.68
CA LEU A 93 7.87 -10.03 -9.85
C LEU A 93 7.74 -8.92 -10.89
N GLU A 94 7.01 -9.18 -11.98
CA GLU A 94 6.73 -8.20 -13.04
C GLU A 94 6.10 -6.90 -12.51
N LYS A 95 5.34 -6.99 -11.40
CA LYS A 95 4.75 -5.82 -10.74
C LYS A 95 5.79 -4.83 -10.19
N TYR A 96 6.98 -5.31 -9.83
CA TYR A 96 7.99 -4.53 -9.11
C TYR A 96 9.26 -4.26 -9.93
N GLU A 97 9.34 -4.71 -11.18
CA GLU A 97 10.54 -4.60 -12.03
C GLU A 97 11.06 -3.16 -12.20
N ASN A 98 10.16 -2.18 -12.19
CA ASN A 98 10.52 -0.76 -12.31
C ASN A 98 10.98 -0.11 -11.00
N GLN A 99 10.97 -0.85 -9.88
CA GLN A 99 11.34 -0.38 -8.54
C GLN A 99 12.57 -1.16 -8.07
N LEU A 100 13.76 -0.64 -8.40
CA LEU A 100 15.04 -1.33 -8.13
C LEU A 100 15.19 -1.76 -6.66
N GLU A 101 14.89 -0.85 -5.72
CA GLU A 101 14.96 -1.10 -4.27
C GLU A 101 14.01 -2.23 -3.82
N LEU A 102 12.82 -2.36 -4.43
CA LEU A 102 11.87 -3.42 -4.11
C LEU A 102 12.21 -4.74 -4.80
N THR A 103 12.78 -4.69 -6.01
CA THR A 103 13.18 -5.89 -6.75
C THR A 103 14.21 -6.71 -5.97
N GLU A 104 15.24 -6.08 -5.41
CA GLU A 104 16.28 -6.78 -4.64
C GLU A 104 15.70 -7.45 -3.38
N GLU A 105 14.87 -6.73 -2.63
CA GLU A 105 14.24 -7.23 -1.41
C GLU A 105 13.28 -8.40 -1.68
N ILE A 106 12.51 -8.33 -2.76
CA ILE A 106 11.58 -9.41 -3.13
C ILE A 106 12.36 -10.66 -3.60
N GLN A 107 13.48 -10.49 -4.29
CA GLN A 107 14.35 -11.61 -4.65
C GLN A 107 14.96 -12.26 -3.40
N GLU A 108 15.42 -11.47 -2.42
CA GLU A 108 15.90 -12.00 -1.14
C GLU A 108 14.77 -12.76 -0.41
N LEU A 109 13.57 -12.18 -0.33
CA LEU A 109 12.40 -12.79 0.30
C LEU A 109 12.10 -14.17 -0.31
N LYS A 110 12.09 -14.27 -1.64
CA LYS A 110 11.83 -15.52 -2.36
C LYS A 110 12.86 -16.59 -2.02
N LYS A 111 14.14 -16.23 -2.01
CA LYS A 111 15.23 -17.15 -1.64
C LYS A 111 15.07 -17.64 -0.20
N LEU A 112 14.81 -16.73 0.73
CA LEU A 112 14.62 -17.08 2.14
C LEU A 112 13.39 -17.95 2.37
N ALA A 113 12.28 -17.65 1.71
CA ALA A 113 11.06 -18.43 1.80
C ALA A 113 11.25 -19.83 1.24
N HIS A 114 11.96 -19.97 0.12
CA HIS A 114 12.32 -21.29 -0.41
C HIS A 114 13.15 -22.09 0.59
N MET A 115 14.23 -21.50 1.13
CA MET A 115 15.05 -22.12 2.18
C MET A 115 14.21 -22.52 3.40
N LYS A 116 13.25 -21.68 3.81
CA LYS A 116 12.35 -21.95 4.93
C LYS A 116 11.46 -23.16 4.65
N ILE A 117 10.84 -23.22 3.47
CA ILE A 117 9.95 -24.32 3.07
C ILE A 117 10.75 -25.62 2.97
N GLU A 118 11.94 -25.62 2.37
CA GLU A 118 12.81 -26.79 2.31
C GLU A 118 13.17 -27.30 3.71
N LYS A 119 13.46 -26.38 4.65
CA LYS A 119 13.75 -26.77 6.04
C LYS A 119 12.54 -27.39 6.73
N LEU A 120 11.34 -26.83 6.56
CA LEU A 120 10.12 -27.41 7.12
C LEU A 120 9.87 -28.81 6.55
N ASN A 121 10.04 -28.98 5.24
CA ASN A 121 9.89 -30.27 4.57
C ASN A 121 10.92 -31.30 5.06
N SER A 122 12.18 -30.89 5.24
CA SER A 122 13.25 -31.72 5.81
C SER A 122 12.84 -32.28 7.18
N VAL A 123 12.34 -31.44 8.07
CA VAL A 123 11.89 -31.88 9.40
C VAL A 123 10.73 -32.87 9.34
N ILE A 124 9.76 -32.68 8.43
CA ILE A 124 8.65 -33.62 8.20
C ILE A 124 9.20 -34.97 7.72
N ASN A 125 10.15 -34.96 6.79
CA ASN A 125 10.77 -36.19 6.27
C ASN A 125 11.60 -36.90 7.35
N THR A 126 12.38 -36.16 8.14
CA THR A 126 13.11 -36.69 9.30
C THR A 126 12.16 -37.36 10.28
N TYR A 127 11.01 -36.74 10.59
CA TYR A 127 10.01 -37.34 11.47
C TYR A 127 9.45 -38.65 10.88
N ASN A 128 9.09 -38.66 9.60
CA ASN A 128 8.52 -39.83 8.93
C ASN A 128 9.51 -41.02 8.86
N ASN A 129 10.80 -40.74 8.72
CA ASN A 129 11.83 -41.77 8.49
C ASN A 129 12.57 -42.20 9.78
N LEU A 130 12.82 -41.25 10.69
CA LEU A 130 13.71 -41.42 11.85
C LEU A 130 13.02 -41.11 13.19
N GLY A 131 11.74 -40.74 13.17
CA GLY A 131 10.93 -40.50 14.36
C GLY A 131 11.16 -39.15 15.06
N PHE A 132 10.43 -38.97 16.17
CA PHE A 132 10.36 -37.71 16.91
C PHE A 132 11.70 -37.20 17.44
N GLU A 133 12.52 -38.06 18.05
CA GLU A 133 13.75 -37.61 18.72
C GLU A 133 14.73 -36.98 17.72
N THR A 134 14.83 -37.55 16.51
CA THR A 134 15.72 -37.05 15.46
C THR A 134 15.20 -35.74 14.86
N SER A 135 13.89 -35.65 14.59
CA SER A 135 13.30 -34.42 14.05
C SER A 135 13.29 -33.27 15.08
N GLN A 136 13.18 -33.58 16.37
CA GLN A 136 13.30 -32.58 17.43
C GLN A 136 14.70 -31.95 17.45
N LYS A 137 15.77 -32.75 17.33
CA LYS A 137 17.15 -32.24 17.24
C LYS A 137 17.32 -31.29 16.06
N GLU A 138 16.71 -31.62 14.92
CA GLU A 138 16.74 -30.77 13.73
C GLU A 138 16.04 -29.41 13.95
N ILE A 139 14.92 -29.38 14.67
CA ILE A 139 14.19 -28.15 15.03
C ILE A 139 15.03 -27.28 15.99
N LEU A 140 15.72 -27.91 16.94
CA LEU A 140 16.51 -27.22 17.98
C LEU A 140 17.77 -26.53 17.45
N ASN A 141 18.23 -26.86 16.24
CA ASN A 141 19.40 -26.25 15.62
C ASN A 141 19.20 -24.75 15.24
N ASN A 142 18.03 -24.16 15.50
CA ASN A 142 17.69 -22.74 15.32
C ASN A 142 17.83 -22.16 13.90
N ASP A 143 18.26 -22.94 12.90
CA ASP A 143 18.33 -22.52 11.50
C ASP A 143 16.98 -21.98 11.00
N GLY A 144 15.89 -22.66 11.37
CA GLY A 144 14.53 -22.24 11.02
C GLY A 144 14.14 -20.89 11.63
N LYS A 145 14.62 -20.57 12.84
CA LYS A 145 14.39 -19.28 13.50
C LYS A 145 15.18 -18.17 12.80
N ASN A 146 16.46 -18.41 12.51
CA ASN A 146 17.33 -17.42 11.86
C ASN A 146 16.80 -17.02 10.48
N VAL A 147 16.34 -18.00 9.68
CA VAL A 147 15.70 -17.72 8.38
C VAL A 147 14.41 -16.91 8.57
N MET A 148 13.59 -17.27 9.57
CA MET A 148 12.33 -16.56 9.84
C MET A 148 12.54 -15.11 10.30
N ASP A 149 13.57 -14.86 11.12
CA ASP A 149 13.94 -13.52 11.56
C ASP A 149 14.42 -12.67 10.37
N ARG A 150 15.20 -13.25 9.44
CA ARG A 150 15.57 -12.56 8.20
C ARG A 150 14.37 -12.24 7.30
N ILE A 151 13.41 -13.17 7.19
CA ILE A 151 12.17 -12.94 6.42
C ILE A 151 11.39 -11.76 7.00
N ARG A 152 11.29 -11.65 8.33
CA ARG A 152 10.65 -10.49 8.98
C ARG A 152 11.35 -9.18 8.61
N LEU A 153 12.68 -9.15 8.70
CA LEU A 153 13.46 -7.96 8.35
C LEU A 153 13.26 -7.52 6.89
N VAL A 154 13.24 -8.46 5.95
CA VAL A 154 12.99 -8.15 4.53
C VAL A 154 11.59 -7.56 4.33
N ILE A 155 10.56 -8.16 4.95
CA ILE A 155 9.18 -7.67 4.86
C ILE A 155 9.02 -6.31 5.53
N ASP A 156 9.72 -6.05 6.63
CA ASP A 156 9.75 -4.75 7.29
C ASP A 156 10.42 -3.69 6.40
N ARG A 157 11.50 -4.03 5.68
CA ARG A 157 12.14 -3.13 4.70
C ARG A 157 11.20 -2.82 3.53
N ILE A 158 10.59 -3.83 2.92
CA ILE A 158 9.58 -3.66 1.86
C ILE A 158 8.44 -2.74 2.33
N SER A 159 7.94 -2.98 3.53
CA SER A 159 6.87 -2.17 4.14
C SER A 159 7.34 -0.74 4.41
N GLY A 160 8.57 -0.55 4.86
CA GLY A 160 9.17 0.75 5.11
C GLY A 160 9.30 1.59 3.83
N VAL A 161 9.76 0.99 2.72
CA VAL A 161 9.82 1.66 1.41
C VAL A 161 8.44 2.15 1.00
N LYS A 162 7.44 1.27 1.01
CA LYS A 162 6.05 1.62 0.63
C LYS A 162 5.42 2.66 1.55
N GLN A 163 5.66 2.59 2.86
CA GLN A 163 5.18 3.58 3.82
C GLN A 163 5.81 4.95 3.61
N ASN A 164 7.10 5.01 3.26
CA ASN A 164 7.78 6.26 2.95
C ASN A 164 7.23 6.88 1.67
N ASP A 165 6.90 6.07 0.65
CA ASP A 165 6.25 6.57 -0.56
C ASP A 165 4.86 7.12 -0.28
N ILE A 166 4.05 6.42 0.52
CA ILE A 166 2.73 6.91 0.96
C ILE A 166 2.85 8.25 1.68
N LYS A 167 3.84 8.40 2.58
CA LYS A 167 4.06 9.66 3.30
C LYS A 167 4.43 10.81 2.36
N LYS A 168 5.34 10.55 1.41
CA LYS A 168 5.74 11.55 0.40
C LYS A 168 4.55 11.98 -0.46
N ASP A 169 3.69 11.03 -0.84
CA ASP A 169 2.51 11.33 -1.65
C ASP A 169 1.46 12.10 -0.85
N ASP A 170 1.20 11.71 0.41
CA ASP A 170 0.30 12.44 1.31
C ASP A 170 0.77 13.89 1.51
N GLU A 171 2.07 14.11 1.73
CA GLU A 171 2.65 15.45 1.88
C GLU A 171 2.47 16.29 0.60
N LYS A 172 2.75 15.71 -0.58
CA LYS A 172 2.53 16.37 -1.86
C LYS A 172 1.06 16.70 -2.08
N SER A 173 0.15 15.75 -1.86
CA SER A 173 -1.30 15.95 -2.00
C SER A 173 -1.81 17.05 -1.07
N ILE A 174 -1.33 17.13 0.17
CA ILE A 174 -1.68 18.21 1.11
C ILE A 174 -1.14 19.57 0.64
N GLN A 175 0.08 19.62 0.09
CA GLN A 175 0.62 20.86 -0.46
C GLN A 175 -0.17 21.33 -1.69
N HIS A 176 -0.54 20.41 -2.59
CA HIS A 176 -1.38 20.71 -3.75
C HIS A 176 -2.78 21.19 -3.33
N LEU A 177 -3.40 20.55 -2.33
CA LEU A 177 -4.67 21.00 -1.70
C LEU A 177 -4.57 22.46 -1.26
N LYS A 178 -3.57 22.77 -0.44
CA LYS A 178 -3.38 24.12 0.13
C LYS A 178 -3.19 25.17 -0.96
N LYS A 179 -2.39 24.86 -1.98
CA LYS A 179 -2.13 25.79 -3.10
C LYS A 179 -3.42 26.14 -3.83
N ILE A 180 -4.25 25.15 -4.13
CA ILE A 180 -5.51 25.37 -4.85
C ILE A 180 -6.53 26.15 -4.03
N VAL A 181 -6.71 25.79 -2.75
CA VAL A 181 -7.59 26.55 -1.84
C VAL A 181 -7.13 28.00 -1.74
N SER A 182 -5.82 28.25 -1.62
CA SER A 182 -5.29 29.63 -1.57
C SER A 182 -5.50 30.39 -2.88
N MET A 183 -5.36 29.73 -4.03
CA MET A 183 -5.59 30.33 -5.34
C MET A 183 -7.07 30.69 -5.55
N ILE A 184 -7.98 29.78 -5.19
CA ILE A 184 -9.43 30.03 -5.20
C ILE A 184 -9.77 31.22 -4.30
N PHE A 185 -9.20 31.28 -3.09
CA PHE A 185 -9.43 32.39 -2.16
C PHE A 185 -8.97 33.73 -2.76
N VAL A 186 -7.77 33.78 -3.34
CA VAL A 186 -7.24 34.99 -3.99
C VAL A 186 -8.10 35.40 -5.19
N ILE A 187 -8.51 34.47 -6.05
CA ILE A 187 -9.37 34.74 -7.20
C ILE A 187 -10.72 35.32 -6.75
N ASN A 188 -11.34 34.75 -5.71
CA ASN A 188 -12.59 35.25 -5.16
C ASN A 188 -12.44 36.63 -4.52
N LEU A 189 -11.34 36.88 -3.80
CA LEU A 189 -11.06 38.19 -3.21
C LEU A 189 -10.91 39.27 -4.29
N VAL A 190 -10.13 38.99 -5.35
CA VAL A 190 -9.95 39.91 -6.49
C VAL A 190 -11.29 40.19 -7.18
N TYR A 191 -12.12 39.16 -7.39
CA TYR A 191 -13.43 39.31 -7.99
C TYR A 191 -14.37 40.21 -7.16
N LEU A 192 -14.39 40.04 -5.83
CA LEU A 192 -15.17 40.90 -4.94
C LEU A 192 -14.72 42.36 -4.97
N ILE A 193 -13.41 42.61 -5.01
CA ILE A 193 -12.85 43.96 -5.13
C ILE A 193 -13.28 44.60 -6.46
N LEU A 194 -13.16 43.88 -7.57
CA LEU A 194 -13.54 44.38 -8.91
C LEU A 194 -15.03 44.71 -8.99
N ILE A 195 -15.90 43.87 -8.43
CA ILE A 195 -17.34 44.17 -8.35
C ILE A 195 -17.60 45.40 -7.49
N SER A 196 -16.94 45.51 -6.32
CA SER A 196 -17.12 46.66 -5.43
C SER A 196 -16.75 47.97 -6.11
N ILE A 197 -15.61 48.00 -6.82
CA ILE A 197 -15.16 49.17 -7.58
C ILE A 197 -16.14 49.51 -8.70
N CYS A 198 -16.62 48.50 -9.44
CA CYS A 198 -17.62 48.70 -10.49
C CYS A 198 -18.91 49.34 -9.91
N LEU A 199 -19.39 48.84 -8.76
CA LEU A 199 -20.58 49.39 -8.11
C LEU A 199 -20.39 50.84 -7.63
N THR A 200 -19.22 51.21 -7.09
CA THR A 200 -18.95 52.58 -6.65
C THR A 200 -18.90 53.57 -7.82
N PHE A 201 -18.21 53.23 -8.92
CA PHE A 201 -18.16 54.11 -10.10
C PHE A 201 -19.54 54.35 -10.73
N PHE A 202 -20.43 53.37 -10.69
CA PHE A 202 -21.77 53.49 -11.26
C PHE A 202 -22.79 54.13 -10.33
N THR A 203 -22.52 54.27 -9.03
CA THR A 203 -23.40 54.98 -8.09
C THR A 203 -23.14 56.49 -8.07
N GLU A 204 -21.96 56.93 -8.51
CA GLU A 204 -21.59 58.34 -8.65
C GLU A 204 -22.07 59.00 -9.98
N ILE A 205 -22.56 58.20 -10.95
CA ILE A 205 -23.08 58.64 -12.26
C ILE A 205 -24.60 58.60 -12.28
#